data_AF-A0A7J5V9F1-F1
#
_entry.id   AF-A0A7J5V9F1-F1
#
_cell.length_a   1.000
_cell.length_b   1.000
_cell.length_c   1.000
_cell.angle_alpha   90.00
_cell.angle_beta   90.00
_cell.angle_gamma   90.00
#
_symmetry.space_group_name_H-M   'P 1'
#
loop_
_entity.id
_entity.type
_entity.pdbx_description
1 polymer ?
#
loop_
_entity_poly.entity_id
_entity_poly.type
_entity_poly.pdbx_seq_one_letter_code
_entity_poly.pdbx_strand_id
1 'polypeptide(L)'
;MQAMLPGKENKHESLCEELLRERAAVLSRAGFAVEDALEVLIKINRQIEQKVEHLRMVQNPGSGQGNMNNKQSIFEEINMIIDQFNAACQKAEIQYYYLIVTREALGLRRHETVRQLYQIPSKKKKMQAI
;
A
#
# COMPACT_ATOMS: atom_id res chain seq x y z
N MET A 1 -37.84 -14.50 41.31
CA MET A 1 -37.57 -13.83 40.02
C MET A 1 -37.17 -12.40 40.31
N GLN A 2 -35.89 -12.05 40.11
CA GLN A 2 -35.38 -10.70 40.38
C GLN A 2 -35.57 -9.87 39.09
N ALA A 3 -36.41 -8.84 39.14
CA ALA A 3 -36.66 -7.95 38.02
C ALA A 3 -35.41 -7.07 37.76
N MET A 4 -34.78 -7.24 36.60
CA MET A 4 -33.72 -6.35 36.13
C MET A 4 -34.31 -4.96 35.85
N LEU A 5 -33.66 -3.92 36.39
CA LEU A 5 -34.10 -2.53 36.26
C LEU A 5 -33.76 -1.97 34.87
N PRO A 6 -34.73 -1.43 34.11
CA PRO A 6 -34.58 -1.05 32.70
C PRO A 6 -33.56 0.08 32.42
N GLY A 7 -33.13 0.82 33.45
CA GLY A 7 -32.14 1.90 33.30
C GLY A 7 -30.67 1.44 33.26
N LYS A 8 -30.36 0.19 33.67
CA LYS A 8 -28.99 -0.36 33.60
C LYS A 8 -28.69 -0.98 32.23
N GLU A 9 -29.69 -1.59 31.59
CA GLU A 9 -29.57 -2.19 30.27
C GLU A 9 -29.26 -1.13 29.20
N ASN A 10 -29.93 0.01 29.26
CA ASN A 10 -29.75 1.12 28.32
C ASN A 10 -28.33 1.75 28.39
N LYS A 11 -27.73 1.81 29.59
CA LYS A 11 -26.34 2.29 29.75
C LYS A 11 -25.30 1.28 29.25
N HIS A 12 -25.55 -0.01 29.48
CA HIS A 12 -24.67 -1.07 29.01
C HIS A 12 -24.70 -1.18 27.48
N GLU A 13 -25.88 -1.06 26.87
CA GLU A 13 -26.04 -1.03 25.41
C GLU A 13 -25.31 0.17 24.79
N SER A 14 -25.51 1.39 25.33
CA SER A 14 -24.77 2.58 24.90
C SER A 14 -23.26 2.39 24.95
N LEU A 15 -22.73 1.79 26.02
CA LEU A 15 -21.30 1.53 26.15
C LEU A 15 -20.80 0.50 25.12
N CYS A 16 -21.58 -0.55 24.86
CA CYS A 16 -21.26 -1.53 23.81
C CYS A 16 -21.23 -0.89 22.43
N GLU A 17 -22.18 -0.02 22.11
CA GLU A 17 -22.22 0.71 20.84
C GLU A 17 -21.01 1.64 20.67
N GLU A 18 -20.64 2.39 21.71
CA GLU A 18 -19.46 3.24 21.70
C GLU A 18 -18.19 2.43 21.43
N LEU A 19 -18.02 1.31 22.14
CA LEU A 19 -16.88 0.42 21.97
C LEU A 19 -16.84 -0.20 20.56
N LEU A 20 -17.99 -0.59 20.00
CA LEU A 20 -18.06 -1.08 18.62
C LEU A 20 -17.67 0.01 17.62
N ARG A 21 -18.12 1.26 17.83
CA ARG A 21 -17.78 2.41 16.99
C ARG A 21 -16.28 2.71 17.03
N GLU A 22 -15.68 2.70 18.22
CA GLU A 22 -14.24 2.91 18.38
C GLU A 22 -13.42 1.83 17.67
N ARG A 23 -13.82 0.56 17.82
CA ARG A 23 -13.19 -0.56 17.11
C ARG A 23 -13.29 -0.42 15.60
N ALA A 24 -14.47 -0.07 15.09
CA ALA A 24 -14.68 0.17 13.66
C ALA A 24 -13.79 1.32 13.15
N ALA A 25 -13.70 2.42 13.90
CA ALA A 25 -12.87 3.56 13.55
C ALA A 25 -11.37 3.20 13.53
N VAL A 26 -10.89 2.41 14.50
CA VAL A 26 -9.50 1.93 14.54
C VAL A 26 -9.19 1.04 13.33
N LEU A 27 -10.06 0.07 13.02
CA LEU A 27 -9.90 -0.80 11.85
C LEU A 27 -9.92 -0.02 10.53
N SER A 28 -10.82 0.96 10.41
CA SER A 28 -10.92 1.81 9.23
C SER A 28 -9.63 2.61 9.00
N ARG A 29 -9.07 3.24 10.05
CA ARG A 29 -7.80 3.96 9.92
C ARG A 29 -6.64 3.05 9.51
N ALA A 30 -6.57 1.85 10.08
CA ALA A 30 -5.53 0.89 9.71
C ALA A 30 -5.69 0.40 8.26
N GLY A 31 -6.93 0.17 7.80
CA GLY A 31 -7.22 -0.16 6.40
C GLY A 31 -6.81 0.95 5.44
N PHE A 32 -7.25 2.19 5.71
CA PHE A 32 -6.90 3.35 4.89
C PHE A 32 -5.39 3.59 4.80
N ALA A 33 -4.64 3.37 5.88
CA ALA A 33 -3.18 3.50 5.83
C ALA A 33 -2.53 2.53 4.82
N VAL A 34 -3.11 1.34 4.63
CA VAL A 34 -2.67 0.38 3.60
C VAL A 34 -3.12 0.84 2.21
N GLU A 35 -4.36 1.30 2.07
CA GLU A 35 -4.91 1.79 0.79
C GLU A 35 -4.10 2.98 0.25
N ASP A 36 -3.80 3.96 1.11
CA ASP A 36 -2.98 5.11 0.77
C ASP A 36 -1.58 4.69 0.29
N ALA A 37 -0.97 3.71 0.95
CA ALA A 37 0.33 3.18 0.56
C ALA A 37 0.28 2.45 -0.80
N LEU A 38 -0.79 1.70 -1.07
CA LEU A 38 -1.02 1.04 -2.36
C LEU A 38 -1.31 2.05 -3.48
N GLU A 39 -2.04 3.13 -3.20
CA GLU A 39 -2.28 4.18 -4.18
C GLU A 39 -0.97 4.87 -4.61
N VAL A 40 -0.08 5.12 -3.66
CA VAL A 40 1.28 5.63 -3.94
C VAL A 40 2.05 4.64 -4.83
N LEU A 41 1.99 3.35 -4.55
CA LEU A 41 2.64 2.32 -5.36
C LEU A 41 2.11 2.30 -6.80
N ILE A 42 0.80 2.43 -7.01
CA ILE A 42 0.19 2.51 -8.34
C ILE A 42 0.71 3.73 -9.10
N LYS A 43 0.77 4.90 -8.44
CA LYS A 43 1.29 6.13 -9.05
C LYS A 43 2.75 6.00 -9.45
N ILE A 44 3.61 5.47 -8.57
CA ILE A 44 5.03 5.27 -8.88
C ILE A 44 5.21 4.22 -9.99
N ASN A 45 4.44 3.12 -9.97
CA ASN A 45 4.52 2.10 -11.01
C ASN A 45 4.19 2.68 -12.39
N ARG A 46 3.16 3.53 -12.48
CA ARG A 46 2.80 4.23 -13.73
C ARG A 46 3.93 5.14 -14.21
N GLN A 47 4.63 5.82 -13.31
CA GLN A 47 5.79 6.65 -13.66
C GLN A 47 6.94 5.81 -14.23
N ILE A 48 7.21 4.64 -13.63
CA ILE A 48 8.19 3.69 -14.16
C ILE A 48 7.81 3.27 -15.58
N GLU A 49 6.55 2.86 -15.79
CA GLU A 49 6.07 2.42 -17.10
C GLU A 49 6.22 3.50 -18.18
N GLN A 50 5.84 4.74 -17.87
CA GLN A 50 6.00 5.89 -18.77
C GLN A 50 7.46 6.17 -19.12
N LYS A 51 8.37 6.11 -18.14
CA LYS A 51 9.81 6.33 -18.37
C LYS A 51 10.44 5.19 -19.17
N VAL A 52 10.02 3.95 -18.92
CA VAL A 52 10.46 2.79 -19.70
C VAL A 52 9.97 2.88 -21.15
N GLU A 53 8.75 3.33 -21.39
CA GLU A 53 8.23 3.57 -22.74
C GLU A 53 9.03 4.66 -23.46
N HIS A 54 9.31 5.78 -22.78
CA HIS A 54 10.17 6.84 -23.31
C HIS A 54 11.57 6.33 -23.68
N LEU A 55 12.19 5.51 -22.81
CA LEU A 55 13.48 4.88 -23.09
C LEU A 55 13.43 4.02 -24.37
N ARG A 56 12.36 3.24 -24.57
CA ARG A 56 12.18 2.41 -25.78
C ARG A 56 12.06 3.27 -27.05
N MET A 57 11.33 4.39 -26.99
CA MET A 57 11.24 5.33 -28.11
C MET A 57 12.60 5.94 -28.47
N VAL A 58 13.41 6.28 -27.47
CA VAL A 58 14.77 6.81 -27.64
C VAL A 58 15.75 5.75 -28.17
N GLN A 59 15.48 4.46 -27.97
CA GLN A 59 16.32 3.36 -28.46
C GLN A 59 16.10 3.01 -29.95
N ASN A 60 15.07 3.53 -30.62
CA ASN A 60 14.80 3.19 -32.02
C ASN A 60 15.97 3.61 -32.96
N PRO A 61 16.32 2.80 -33.98
CA PRO A 61 17.67 2.78 -34.58
C PRO A 61 18.04 3.95 -35.51
N GLY A 62 17.28 5.04 -35.54
CA GLY A 62 17.48 6.15 -36.48
C GLY A 62 18.40 7.27 -36.00
N SER A 63 18.90 7.24 -34.76
CA SER A 63 19.67 8.35 -34.16
C SER A 63 21.05 7.91 -33.69
N GLY A 64 22.09 8.48 -34.31
CA GLY A 64 23.50 8.17 -34.11
C GLY A 64 24.05 8.45 -32.70
N GLN A 65 25.36 8.21 -32.55
CA GLN A 65 26.18 8.19 -31.33
C GLN A 65 25.98 9.30 -30.26
N GLY A 66 25.25 10.38 -30.53
CA GLY A 66 24.93 11.43 -29.53
C GLY A 66 23.92 11.02 -28.45
N ASN A 67 23.31 9.83 -28.54
CA ASN A 67 22.20 9.40 -27.69
C ASN A 67 22.60 8.51 -26.49
N MET A 68 23.88 8.15 -26.32
CA MET A 68 24.31 7.25 -25.24
C MET A 68 24.24 7.89 -23.84
N ASN A 69 24.71 9.14 -23.69
CA ASN A 69 24.64 9.84 -22.40
C ASN A 69 23.18 10.09 -21.96
N ASN A 70 22.29 10.38 -22.92
CA ASN A 70 20.87 10.55 -22.66
C ASN A 70 20.20 9.24 -22.23
N LYS A 71 20.57 8.10 -22.85
CA LYS A 71 20.10 6.77 -22.44
C LYS A 71 20.56 6.43 -21.02
N GLN A 72 21.83 6.65 -20.71
CA GLN A 72 22.39 6.42 -19.36
C GLN A 72 21.61 7.23 -18.31
N SER A 73 21.36 8.52 -18.57
CA SER A 73 20.57 9.38 -17.69
C SER A 73 19.16 8.85 -17.47
N ILE A 74 18.47 8.39 -18.52
CA ILE A 74 17.12 7.83 -18.41
C ILE A 74 17.14 6.51 -17.60
N PHE A 75 18.16 5.67 -17.75
CA PHE A 75 18.32 4.46 -16.93
C PHE A 75 18.50 4.79 -15.44
N GLU A 76 19.33 5.79 -15.12
CA GLU A 76 19.54 6.25 -13.75
C GLU A 76 18.26 6.80 -13.14
N GLU A 77 17.50 7.62 -13.89
CA GLU A 77 16.19 8.10 -13.47
C GLU A 77 15.20 6.96 -13.18
N ILE A 78 15.10 5.97 -14.07
CA ILE A 78 14.23 4.80 -13.85
C ILE A 78 14.67 4.04 -12.59
N ASN A 79 15.98 3.86 -12.39
CA ASN A 79 16.51 3.18 -11.21
C ASN A 79 16.22 3.95 -9.91
N MET A 80 16.24 5.28 -9.93
CA MET A 80 15.81 6.10 -8.80
C MET A 80 14.31 5.91 -8.49
N ILE A 81 13.46 5.88 -9.52
CA ILE A 81 12.01 5.65 -9.33
C ILE A 81 11.76 4.22 -8.84
N ILE A 82 12.54 3.22 -9.29
CA ILE A 82 12.50 1.85 -8.76
C ILE A 82 12.87 1.82 -7.27
N ASP A 83 13.86 2.59 -6.84
CA ASP A 83 14.21 2.69 -5.41
C ASP A 83 13.04 3.28 -4.59
N GLN A 84 12.39 4.33 -5.11
CA GLN A 84 11.19 4.91 -4.50
C GLN A 84 10.05 3.90 -4.42
N PHE A 85 9.83 3.12 -5.49
CA PHE A 85 8.83 2.05 -5.52
C PHE A 85 9.14 0.99 -4.45
N ASN A 86 10.39 0.54 -4.36
CA ASN A 86 10.81 -0.48 -3.40
C ASN A 86 10.71 0.02 -1.95
N ALA A 87 10.97 1.30 -1.69
CA ALA A 87 10.74 1.93 -0.40
C ALA A 87 9.24 2.01 -0.07
N ALA A 88 8.40 2.35 -1.06
CA ALA A 88 6.94 2.34 -0.90
C ALA A 88 6.39 0.93 -0.63
N CYS A 89 6.94 -0.12 -1.25
CA CYS A 89 6.60 -1.52 -0.94
C CYS A 89 6.86 -1.83 0.53
N GLN A 90 8.03 -1.44 1.06
CA GLN A 90 8.38 -1.65 2.47
C GLN A 90 7.42 -0.90 3.40
N LYS A 91 7.07 0.34 3.05
CA LYS A 91 6.09 1.10 3.81
C LYS A 91 4.72 0.42 3.81
N ALA A 92 4.25 -0.07 2.66
CA ALA A 92 3.00 -0.81 2.55
C ALA A 92 3.03 -2.12 3.37
N GLU A 93 4.15 -2.85 3.35
CA GLU A 93 4.36 -4.07 4.16
C GLU A 93 4.19 -3.78 5.65
N ILE A 94 4.75 -2.67 6.13
CA ILE A 94 4.63 -2.22 7.52
C ILE A 94 3.18 -1.86 7.86
N GLN A 95 2.49 -1.09 7.01
CA GLN A 95 1.08 -0.74 7.26
C GLN A 95 0.19 -1.97 7.25
N TYR A 96 0.43 -2.91 6.33
CA TYR A 96 -0.29 -4.17 6.27
C TYR A 96 -0.09 -5.00 7.54
N TYR A 97 1.15 -5.08 8.03
CA TYR A 97 1.45 -5.72 9.31
C TYR A 97 0.66 -5.08 10.47
N TYR A 98 0.63 -3.74 10.55
CA TYR A 98 -0.16 -3.05 11.58
C TYR A 98 -1.66 -3.32 11.47
N LEU A 99 -2.21 -3.41 10.26
CA LEU A 99 -3.60 -3.81 10.06
C LEU A 99 -3.89 -5.21 10.62
N ILE A 100 -3.01 -6.19 10.34
CA ILE A 100 -3.14 -7.55 10.86
C ILE A 100 -3.08 -7.57 12.39
N VAL A 101 -2.08 -6.92 12.99
CA VAL A 101 -1.93 -6.85 14.46
C VAL A 101 -3.17 -6.18 15.09
N THR A 102 -3.66 -5.10 14.50
CA THR A 102 -4.86 -4.40 14.97
C THR A 102 -6.09 -5.31 14.95
N ARG A 103 -6.27 -6.07 13.86
CA ARG A 103 -7.34 -7.05 13.74
C ARG A 103 -7.25 -8.13 14.80
N GLU A 104 -6.06 -8.68 15.02
CA GLU A 104 -5.84 -9.75 16.01
C GLU A 104 -6.07 -9.27 17.44
N ALA A 105 -5.64 -8.06 17.78
CA ALA A 105 -5.91 -7.43 19.07
C ALA A 105 -7.41 -7.25 19.33
N LEU A 106 -8.21 -7.11 18.27
CA LEU A 106 -9.67 -7.04 18.33
C LEU A 106 -10.36 -8.40 18.18
N GLY A 107 -9.61 -9.50 18.13
CA GLY A 107 -10.12 -10.87 18.04
C GLY A 107 -10.44 -11.36 16.63
N LEU A 108 -10.11 -10.59 15.58
CA LEU A 108 -10.39 -10.91 14.18
C LEU A 108 -9.21 -11.69 13.57
N ARG A 109 -9.20 -13.02 13.75
CA ARG A 109 -8.06 -13.89 13.37
C ARG A 109 -8.09 -14.45 11.93
N ARG A 110 -9.20 -14.24 11.21
CA ARG A 110 -9.33 -14.65 9.80
C ARG A 110 -8.91 -13.50 8.89
N HIS A 111 -7.94 -13.79 8.03
CA HIS A 111 -7.21 -12.79 7.23
C HIS A 111 -7.23 -13.10 5.73
N GLU A 112 -8.01 -14.08 5.28
CA GLU A 112 -8.09 -14.50 3.88
C GLU A 112 -8.51 -13.33 2.99
N THR A 113 -9.62 -12.66 3.33
CA THR A 113 -10.13 -11.51 2.56
C THR A 113 -9.16 -10.32 2.62
N VAL A 114 -8.47 -10.12 3.76
CA VAL A 114 -7.50 -9.02 3.90
C VAL A 114 -6.29 -9.24 2.99
N ARG A 115 -5.79 -10.49 2.90
CA ARG A 115 -4.73 -10.86 1.94
C ARG A 115 -5.16 -10.66 0.48
N GLN A 116 -6.43 -10.90 0.17
CA GLN A 116 -6.96 -10.71 -1.19
C GLN A 116 -7.12 -9.24 -1.57
N LEU A 117 -7.61 -8.41 -0.64
CA LEU A 117 -7.88 -6.99 -0.88
C LEU A 117 -6.60 -6.16 -0.92
N TYR A 118 -5.65 -6.42 -0.03
CA TYR A 118 -4.44 -5.61 0.13
C TYR A 118 -3.20 -6.32 -0.41
N GLN A 119 -3.22 -6.64 -1.71
CA GLN A 119 -2.05 -7.25 -2.36
C GLN A 119 -0.96 -6.21 -2.59
N ILE A 120 0.17 -6.40 -1.91
CA ILE A 120 1.36 -5.58 -2.11
C ILE A 120 2.20 -6.19 -3.24
N PRO A 121 2.54 -5.42 -4.29
CA PRO A 121 3.38 -5.92 -5.37
C PRO A 121 4.81 -6.20 -4.88
N SER A 122 5.46 -7.16 -5.52
CA SER A 122 6.87 -7.46 -5.25
C SER A 122 7.79 -6.31 -5.66
N LYS A 123 8.91 -6.18 -4.94
CA LYS A 123 9.96 -5.21 -5.24
C LYS A 123 10.52 -5.43 -6.66
N LYS A 124 10.80 -4.34 -7.37
CA LYS A 124 11.35 -4.38 -8.72
C LYS A 124 12.87 -4.38 -8.67
N LYS A 125 13.49 -5.09 -9.62
CA LYS A 125 14.95 -5.07 -9.82
C LYS A 125 15.32 -3.83 -10.62
N LYS A 126 16.46 -3.22 -10.28
CA LYS A 126 17.06 -2.15 -11.08
C LYS A 126 17.37 -2.63 -12.49
N MET A 127 17.23 -1.74 -13.45
CA MET A 127 17.67 -1.95 -14.81
C MET A 127 19.20 -1.95 -14.86
N GLN A 128 19.76 -2.88 -15.63
CA GLN A 128 21.17 -2.91 -15.97
C GLN A 128 21.32 -2.33 -17.37
N ALA A 129 22.28 -1.42 -17.55
CA ALA A 129 22.70 -1.02 -18.88
C ALA A 129 23.37 -2.23 -19.56
N ILE A 130 23.00 -2.49 -20.82
CA ILE A 130 23.61 -3.51 -21.69
C ILE A 130 24.87 -2.91 -22.32
#